data_AF-A0A482UQL8-F1
#
_entry.id   AF-A0A482UQL8-F1
#
_cell.length_a   1.000
_cell.length_b   1.000
_cell.length_c   1.000
_cell.angle_alpha   90.00
_cell.angle_beta   90.00
_cell.angle_gamma   90.00
#
_symmetry.space_group_name_H-M   'P 1'
#
loop_
_entity.id
_entity.type
_entity.pdbx_description
1 polymer ?
#
loop_
_entity_poly.entity_id
_entity_poly.type
_entity_poly.pdbx_seq_one_letter_code
_entity_poly.pdbx_strand_id
1 'polypeptide(L)'
;YKITHICTYICCSCGVIINISIPIHHRHHHHHYPYHHHTHTKPITMSPLYSRSTFLQVLRDAEGQVTSLECRYDPSSLRGAAPTLMPKPKGIVQWLSPLSSSACELRIYDKLFTAVTPGTERSFLEDLNPRSLQVITNARVEDSVLQHVDFSMLRNQPAAFQFERVGYFSVDRDSEQGGRLVFNRVVTLKEGWKPE
;
A
#
# COMPACT_ATOMS: atom_id res chain seq x y z
N TYR A 1 29.99 4.15 -0.23
CA TYR A 1 28.79 3.84 -1.05
C TYR A 1 27.93 5.10 -1.16
N LYS A 2 28.16 5.91 -2.20
CA LYS A 2 27.37 7.12 -2.49
C LYS A 2 26.09 6.69 -3.21
N ILE A 3 24.96 6.64 -2.51
CA ILE A 3 23.64 6.44 -3.13
C ILE A 3 23.11 7.84 -3.46
N THR A 4 23.44 8.34 -4.65
CA THR A 4 23.18 9.73 -5.04
C THR A 4 21.79 9.95 -5.64
N HIS A 5 21.03 8.89 -5.95
CA HIS A 5 19.66 9.03 -6.45
C HIS A 5 18.78 7.94 -5.84
N ILE A 6 18.10 8.25 -4.75
CA ILE A 6 16.87 7.53 -4.40
C ILE A 6 15.79 8.16 -5.27
N CYS A 7 15.71 7.75 -6.54
CA CYS A 7 14.49 7.90 -7.32
C CYS A 7 13.45 7.03 -6.62
N THR A 8 12.71 7.63 -5.69
CA THR A 8 11.53 7.00 -5.14
C THR A 8 10.55 6.88 -6.31
N TYR A 9 10.51 5.71 -6.94
CA TYR A 9 9.44 5.32 -7.84
C TYR A 9 8.15 5.26 -7.01
N ILE A 10 7.56 6.41 -6.71
CA ILE A 10 6.12 6.53 -6.54
C ILE A 10 5.61 6.57 -7.98
N CYS A 11 5.69 5.43 -8.65
CA CYS A 11 5.25 5.35 -10.03
C CYS A 11 3.72 5.39 -10.00
N CYS A 12 3.18 6.55 -10.37
CA CYS A 12 1.73 6.77 -10.45
C CYS A 12 1.05 5.84 -11.48
N SER A 13 1.82 5.16 -12.33
CA SER A 13 1.36 4.13 -13.27
C SER A 13 1.32 2.71 -12.69
N CYS A 14 1.90 2.47 -11.51
CA CYS A 14 1.86 1.17 -10.82
C CYS A 14 1.02 1.31 -9.55
N GLY A 15 -0.25 0.93 -9.67
CA GLY A 15 -1.24 1.01 -8.60
C GLY A 15 -0.73 0.40 -7.30
N VAL A 16 -0.78 1.19 -6.22
CA VAL A 16 -0.57 0.81 -4.82
C VAL A 16 0.77 0.09 -4.52
N ILE A 17 1.70 0.84 -3.94
CA ILE A 17 2.94 0.32 -3.34
C ILE A 17 2.62 -0.08 -1.90
N ILE A 18 2.73 -1.38 -1.58
CA ILE A 18 2.28 -1.89 -0.28
C ILE A 18 3.42 -2.52 0.51
N ASN A 19 3.75 -1.89 1.63
CA ASN A 19 4.62 -2.50 2.64
C ASN A 19 3.80 -3.41 3.57
N ILE A 20 4.35 -4.56 3.91
CA ILE A 20 3.70 -5.62 4.67
C ILE A 20 4.36 -5.66 6.05
N SER A 21 3.57 -5.41 7.10
CA SER A 21 4.04 -5.72 8.45
C SER A 21 3.87 -7.21 8.71
N ILE A 22 4.99 -7.88 9.03
CA ILE A 22 5.09 -9.20 9.68
C ILE A 22 4.19 -9.23 10.93
N PRO A 23 3.57 -10.37 11.32
CA PRO A 23 2.53 -10.45 12.35
C PRO A 23 2.91 -9.78 13.67
N ILE A 24 2.08 -8.85 14.14
CA ILE A 24 2.33 -8.10 15.39
C ILE A 24 1.33 -8.50 16.46
N HIS A 25 1.84 -9.10 17.54
CA HIS A 25 1.25 -8.97 18.87
C HIS A 25 1.30 -7.49 19.29
N HIS A 26 0.13 -6.85 19.32
CA HIS A 26 -0.22 -5.55 19.95
C HIS A 26 0.86 -4.46 20.17
N ARG A 27 0.71 -3.31 19.49
CA ARG A 27 0.20 -2.03 20.08
C ARG A 27 0.19 -0.89 19.05
N HIS A 28 -0.74 0.03 19.29
CA HIS A 28 -1.23 1.12 18.44
C HIS A 28 -0.29 2.32 18.27
N HIS A 29 -0.45 3.06 17.15
CA HIS A 29 -0.86 4.48 17.08
C HIS A 29 -0.84 4.99 15.62
N HIS A 30 -1.95 5.50 15.07
CA HIS A 30 -1.98 6.09 13.71
C HIS A 30 -2.87 7.33 13.57
N HIS A 31 -2.40 8.28 12.74
CA HIS A 31 -3.10 9.47 12.27
C HIS A 31 -3.45 9.32 10.77
N HIS A 32 -4.68 9.70 10.40
CA HIS A 32 -5.13 9.85 9.01
C HIS A 32 -4.63 11.17 8.40
N TYR A 33 -4.24 11.14 7.12
CA TYR A 33 -4.11 12.34 6.30
C TYR A 33 -4.75 12.11 4.92
N PRO A 34 -5.58 13.05 4.44
CA PRO A 34 -6.04 13.08 3.05
C PRO A 34 -4.90 13.55 2.14
N TYR A 35 -4.93 13.15 0.86
CA TYR A 35 -3.98 13.51 -0.20
C TYR A 35 -4.07 15.01 -0.59
N HIS A 36 -3.94 15.92 0.38
CA HIS A 36 -3.93 17.37 0.16
C HIS A 36 -2.54 17.96 0.42
N HIS A 37 -1.99 18.60 -0.62
CA HIS A 37 -0.88 19.56 -0.58
C HIS A 37 0.41 19.08 0.12
N HIS A 38 1.21 18.30 -0.62
CA HIS A 38 2.66 18.23 -0.38
C HIS A 38 3.28 19.61 -0.64
N THR A 39 3.21 20.49 0.36
CA THR A 39 3.95 21.75 0.36
C THR A 39 5.44 21.40 0.33
N HIS A 40 6.17 21.91 -0.65
CA HIS A 40 7.61 21.75 -0.91
C HIS A 40 8.57 21.95 0.30
N THR A 41 8.04 22.25 1.50
CA THR A 41 8.80 22.76 2.65
C THR A 41 8.94 21.78 3.82
N LYS A 42 8.11 20.72 3.92
CA LYS A 42 8.18 19.78 5.06
C LYS A 42 8.49 18.36 4.60
N PRO A 43 9.40 17.64 5.29
CA PRO A 43 9.72 16.27 4.94
C PRO A 43 8.58 15.30 5.28
N ILE A 44 8.63 14.13 4.65
CA ILE A 44 7.83 12.96 4.98
C ILE A 44 8.77 11.85 5.48
N THR A 45 8.34 11.11 6.49
CA THR A 45 9.06 9.94 6.98
C THR A 45 8.69 8.72 6.14
N MET A 46 9.69 7.96 5.71
CA MET A 46 9.57 6.78 4.88
C MET A 46 9.73 5.51 5.75
N SER A 47 8.64 4.76 5.95
CA SER A 47 8.63 3.46 6.64
C SER A 47 9.11 2.35 5.70
N PRO A 48 9.99 1.43 6.12
CA PRO A 48 10.36 1.10 7.50
C PRO A 48 11.70 1.68 7.97
N LEU A 49 12.45 2.36 7.10
CA LEU A 49 13.77 2.93 7.48
C LEU A 49 13.66 4.14 8.42
N TYR A 50 12.45 4.70 8.55
CA TYR A 50 12.16 5.94 9.26
C TYR A 50 13.07 7.10 8.83
N SER A 51 13.42 7.11 7.55
CA SER A 51 14.19 8.18 6.91
C SER A 51 13.29 9.33 6.48
N ARG A 52 13.83 10.54 6.45
CA ARG A 52 13.12 11.73 5.99
C ARG A 52 13.48 12.01 4.53
N SER A 53 12.44 12.23 3.72
CA SER A 53 12.58 12.67 2.33
C SER A 53 11.79 13.96 2.11
N THR A 54 12.39 14.90 1.38
CA THR A 54 11.78 16.17 0.98
C THR A 54 11.47 16.13 -0.50
N PHE A 55 10.23 16.47 -0.84
CA PHE A 55 9.76 16.56 -2.22
C PHE A 55 10.45 17.70 -2.98
N LEU A 56 10.87 17.45 -4.22
CA LEU A 56 11.47 18.44 -5.11
C LEU A 56 10.49 18.84 -6.23
N GLN A 57 10.11 17.87 -7.08
CA GLN A 57 9.25 18.13 -8.24
C GLN A 57 8.46 16.89 -8.71
N VAL A 58 7.39 17.13 -9.47
CA VAL A 58 6.61 16.11 -10.16
C VAL A 58 7.09 16.01 -11.60
N LEU A 59 7.44 14.81 -12.06
CA LEU A 59 7.71 14.56 -13.48
C LEU A 59 6.44 14.03 -14.17
N ARG A 60 6.22 14.48 -15.40
CA ARG A 60 5.03 14.16 -16.20
C ARG A 60 5.42 13.72 -17.60
N ASP A 61 4.57 12.92 -18.24
CA ASP A 61 4.68 12.58 -19.66
C ASP A 61 4.12 13.69 -20.57
N ALA A 62 4.10 13.44 -21.88
CA ALA A 62 3.61 14.38 -22.88
C ALA A 62 2.11 14.67 -22.74
N GLU A 63 1.36 13.72 -22.20
CA GLU A 63 -0.09 13.79 -21.95
C GLU A 63 -0.41 14.45 -20.60
N GLY A 64 0.61 14.82 -19.82
CA GLY A 64 0.48 15.48 -18.52
C GLY A 64 0.23 14.54 -17.34
N GLN A 65 0.28 13.22 -17.56
CA GLN A 65 0.14 12.24 -16.48
C GLN A 65 1.40 12.19 -15.63
N VAL A 66 1.23 11.99 -14.32
CA VAL A 66 2.36 11.89 -13.39
C VAL A 66 3.09 10.56 -13.62
N THR A 67 4.39 10.62 -13.87
CA THR A 67 5.23 9.44 -14.09
C THR A 67 6.12 9.13 -12.88
N SER A 68 6.63 10.16 -12.21
CA SER A 68 7.45 9.99 -11.01
C SER A 68 7.49 11.24 -10.14
N LEU A 69 7.96 11.07 -8.91
CA LEU A 69 8.21 12.14 -7.96
C LEU A 69 9.70 12.18 -7.65
N GLU A 70 10.32 13.33 -7.84
CA GLU A 70 11.71 13.52 -7.43
C GLU A 70 11.76 14.00 -5.99
N CYS A 71 12.55 13.31 -5.17
CA CYS A 71 12.68 13.56 -3.75
C CYS A 71 14.16 13.58 -3.35
N ARG A 72 14.51 14.38 -2.35
CA ARG A 72 15.81 14.36 -1.70
C ARG A 72 15.70 13.66 -0.35
N TYR A 73 16.47 12.59 -0.20
CA TYR A 73 16.63 11.87 1.06
C TYR A 73 17.71 12.52 1.94
N ASP A 74 17.49 12.55 3.26
CA ASP A 74 18.48 12.97 4.24
C ASP A 74 19.11 11.76 4.98
N PRO A 75 20.40 11.43 4.73
CA PRO A 75 21.09 10.34 5.41
C PRO A 75 21.17 10.46 6.93
N SER A 76 21.20 11.70 7.45
CA SER A 76 21.31 11.94 8.90
C SER A 76 20.01 11.65 9.66
N SER A 77 18.92 11.34 8.95
CA SER A 77 17.60 11.06 9.51
C SER A 77 17.26 9.56 9.63
N LEU A 78 18.21 8.67 9.30
CA LEU A 78 18.00 7.22 9.37
C LEU A 78 17.56 6.76 10.76
N ARG A 79 16.72 5.71 10.79
CA ARG A 79 16.22 5.09 12.03
C ARG A 79 15.53 6.08 12.96
N GLY A 80 14.85 7.08 12.39
CA GLY A 80 14.10 8.08 13.14
C GLY A 80 14.96 9.16 13.80
N ALA A 81 16.26 9.23 13.46
CA ALA A 81 17.10 10.34 13.89
C ALA A 81 16.48 11.69 13.49
N ALA A 82 16.60 12.66 14.37
CA ALA A 82 16.04 13.99 14.19
C ALA A 82 17.17 15.01 14.01
N PRO A 83 17.60 15.30 12.77
CA PRO A 83 18.59 16.34 12.54
C PRO A 83 18.07 17.67 13.04
N THR A 84 18.90 18.39 13.80
CA THR A 84 18.53 19.63 14.52
C THR A 84 17.95 20.71 13.59
N LEU A 85 18.37 20.73 12.32
CA LEU A 85 17.99 21.74 11.33
C LEU A 85 16.82 21.31 10.42
N MET A 86 16.23 20.14 10.64
CA MET A 86 15.12 19.66 9.81
C MET A 86 13.76 19.98 10.45
N PRO A 87 12.79 20.51 9.67
CA PRO A 87 11.41 20.62 10.12
C PRO A 87 10.82 19.26 10.51
N LYS A 88 9.90 19.27 11.48
CA LYS A 88 9.14 18.09 11.87
C LYS A 88 8.40 17.51 10.64
N PRO A 89 8.48 16.18 10.39
CA PRO A 89 7.81 15.58 9.25
C PRO A 89 6.29 15.68 9.38
N LYS A 90 5.58 15.80 8.24
CA LYS A 90 4.11 15.87 8.22
C LYS A 90 3.44 14.54 8.53
N GLY A 91 4.11 13.42 8.28
CA GLY A 91 3.56 12.10 8.47
C GLY A 91 4.54 11.01 8.06
N ILE A 92 4.06 9.78 8.13
CA ILE A 92 4.79 8.57 7.74
C ILE A 92 4.06 7.92 6.57
N VAL A 93 4.78 7.64 5.50
CA VAL A 93 4.31 6.86 4.35
C VAL A 93 5.15 5.61 4.19
N GLN A 94 4.51 4.55 3.72
CA GLN A 94 5.14 3.30 3.33
C GLN A 94 5.81 3.47 1.98
N TRP A 95 6.91 2.76 1.78
CA TRP A 95 7.48 2.56 0.46
C TRP A 95 8.09 1.16 0.33
N LEU A 96 8.33 0.77 -0.91
CA LEU A 96 9.08 -0.42 -1.28
C LEU A 96 10.23 -0.03 -2.20
N SER A 97 11.35 -0.72 -2.08
CA SER A 97 12.41 -0.63 -3.08
C SER A 97 11.98 -1.38 -4.34
N PRO A 98 12.17 -0.80 -5.54
CA PRO A 98 11.92 -1.51 -6.79
C PRO A 98 12.84 -2.73 -6.96
N LEU A 99 14.00 -2.74 -6.28
CA LEU A 99 14.99 -3.82 -6.34
C LEU A 99 14.66 -5.02 -5.44
N SER A 100 13.80 -4.82 -4.42
CA SER A 100 13.45 -5.85 -3.44
C SER A 100 11.94 -5.91 -3.26
N SER A 101 11.25 -6.03 -4.40
CA SER A 101 9.80 -6.18 -4.43
C SER A 101 9.38 -7.09 -5.57
N SER A 102 8.25 -7.75 -5.37
CA SER A 102 7.62 -8.67 -6.30
C SER A 102 6.30 -8.08 -6.80
N ALA A 103 5.98 -8.33 -8.07
CA ALA A 103 4.69 -7.93 -8.63
C ALA A 103 3.58 -8.83 -8.09
N CYS A 104 2.40 -8.25 -7.87
CA CYS A 104 1.23 -9.01 -7.43
C CYS A 104 -0.08 -8.43 -7.98
N GLU A 105 -1.10 -9.29 -7.97
CA GLU A 105 -2.48 -8.93 -8.18
C GLU A 105 -3.17 -8.71 -6.82
N LEU A 106 -3.91 -7.61 -6.67
CA LEU A 106 -4.77 -7.37 -5.52
C LEU A 106 -6.23 -7.45 -5.94
N ARG A 107 -7.00 -8.26 -5.22
CA ARG A 107 -8.46 -8.37 -5.36
C ARG A 107 -9.10 -7.64 -4.18
N ILE A 108 -9.69 -6.49 -4.51
CA ILE A 108 -10.32 -5.59 -3.56
C ILE A 108 -11.82 -5.83 -3.60
N TYR A 109 -12.33 -6.54 -2.60
CA TYR A 109 -13.75 -6.84 -2.50
C TYR A 109 -14.53 -5.72 -1.82
N ASP A 110 -15.78 -5.59 -2.24
CA ASP A 110 -16.85 -4.78 -1.65
C ASP A 110 -18.13 -5.65 -1.55
N LYS A 111 -19.23 -5.09 -1.04
CA LYS A 111 -20.54 -5.76 -0.94
C LYS A 111 -20.94 -6.35 -2.29
N LEU A 112 -21.36 -7.61 -2.28
CA LEU A 112 -21.81 -8.33 -3.48
C LEU A 112 -23.08 -7.73 -4.08
N PHE A 113 -23.96 -7.17 -3.25
CA PHE A 113 -25.23 -6.59 -3.68
C PHE A 113 -25.31 -5.12 -3.29
N THR A 114 -26.01 -4.33 -4.10
CA THR A 114 -26.30 -2.91 -3.82
C THR A 114 -27.54 -2.75 -2.93
N ALA A 115 -28.48 -3.69 -3.01
CA ALA A 115 -29.69 -3.70 -2.19
C ALA A 115 -29.42 -4.28 -0.79
N VAL A 116 -30.12 -3.77 0.23
CA VAL A 116 -30.07 -4.30 1.61
C VAL A 116 -30.69 -5.70 1.67
N THR A 117 -31.73 -5.94 0.88
CA THR A 117 -32.43 -7.23 0.79
C THR A 117 -32.61 -7.59 -0.71
N PRO A 118 -31.58 -8.21 -1.32
CA PRO A 118 -31.58 -8.54 -2.74
C PRO A 118 -32.72 -9.50 -3.12
N GLY A 119 -33.32 -9.31 -4.29
CA GLY A 119 -34.35 -10.23 -4.79
C GLY A 119 -35.78 -9.95 -4.33
N THR A 120 -36.03 -8.83 -3.62
CA THR A 120 -37.37 -8.51 -3.08
C THR A 120 -38.31 -7.91 -4.13
N GLU A 121 -37.84 -6.92 -4.90
CA GLU A 121 -38.65 -6.20 -5.89
C GLU A 121 -38.43 -6.70 -7.34
N ARG A 122 -37.27 -7.32 -7.59
CA ARG A 122 -36.79 -7.77 -8.90
C ARG A 122 -35.85 -8.97 -8.74
N SER A 123 -35.28 -9.48 -9.83
CA SER A 123 -34.33 -10.59 -9.74
C SER A 123 -33.10 -10.19 -8.91
N PHE A 124 -32.63 -11.06 -8.01
CA PHE A 124 -31.43 -10.79 -7.20
C PHE A 124 -30.18 -10.55 -8.06
N LEU A 125 -30.15 -11.05 -9.30
CA LEU A 125 -29.07 -10.81 -10.26
C LEU A 125 -29.00 -9.34 -10.68
N GLU A 126 -30.13 -8.62 -10.66
CA GLU A 126 -30.20 -7.19 -10.97
C GLU A 126 -29.71 -6.31 -9.81
N ASP A 127 -29.58 -6.89 -8.61
CA ASP A 127 -29.03 -6.24 -7.42
C ASP A 127 -27.53 -6.48 -7.24
N LEU A 128 -26.88 -7.23 -8.15
CA LEU A 128 -25.43 -7.45 -8.10
C LEU A 128 -24.69 -6.12 -8.23
N ASN A 129 -23.73 -5.91 -7.34
CA ASN A 129 -22.85 -4.75 -7.38
C ASN A 129 -21.76 -4.97 -8.43
N PRO A 130 -21.73 -4.19 -9.54
CA PRO A 130 -20.69 -4.31 -10.56
C PRO A 130 -19.30 -3.87 -10.04
N ARG A 131 -19.23 -3.23 -8.87
CA ARG A 131 -18.00 -2.82 -8.19
C ARG A 131 -17.67 -3.71 -6.99
N SER A 132 -18.33 -4.87 -6.85
CA SER A 132 -18.08 -5.84 -5.77
C SER A 132 -16.66 -6.41 -5.79
N LEU A 133 -15.96 -6.33 -6.92
CA LEU A 133 -14.56 -6.68 -7.05
C LEU A 133 -13.84 -5.67 -7.93
N GLN A 134 -12.75 -5.11 -7.41
CA GLN A 134 -11.75 -4.37 -8.16
C GLN A 134 -10.44 -5.15 -8.17
N VAL A 135 -9.89 -5.41 -9.36
CA VAL A 135 -8.61 -6.09 -9.53
C VAL A 135 -7.53 -5.08 -9.87
N ILE A 136 -6.42 -5.09 -9.13
CA ILE A 136 -5.23 -4.25 -9.36
C ILE A 136 -4.09 -5.17 -9.76
N THR A 137 -3.66 -5.14 -11.02
CA THR A 137 -2.67 -6.08 -11.58
C THR A 137 -1.22 -5.59 -11.48
N ASN A 138 -1.01 -4.30 -11.23
CA ASN A 138 0.32 -3.66 -11.23
C ASN A 138 0.78 -3.30 -9.81
N ALA A 139 0.31 -4.04 -8.80
CA ALA A 139 0.71 -3.82 -7.41
C ALA A 139 2.05 -4.47 -7.11
N ARG A 140 2.67 -4.03 -6.01
CA ARG A 140 3.95 -4.56 -5.54
C ARG A 140 3.91 -4.84 -4.05
N VAL A 141 4.58 -5.91 -3.66
CA VAL A 141 4.81 -6.36 -2.28
C VAL A 141 6.29 -6.57 -2.04
N GLU A 142 6.73 -6.50 -0.78
CA GLU A 142 8.12 -6.79 -0.42
C GLU A 142 8.45 -8.27 -0.63
N ASP A 143 9.66 -8.62 -1.08
CA ASP A 143 10.02 -10.03 -1.33
C ASP A 143 9.98 -10.90 -0.07
N SER A 144 10.02 -10.28 1.12
CA SER A 144 9.92 -10.97 2.42
C SER A 144 8.66 -11.83 2.53
N VAL A 145 7.56 -11.48 1.85
CA VAL A 145 6.35 -12.33 1.88
C VAL A 145 6.60 -13.74 1.35
N LEU A 146 7.47 -13.90 0.36
CA LEU A 146 7.73 -15.20 -0.25
C LEU A 146 8.30 -16.21 0.77
N GLN A 147 8.95 -15.72 1.84
CA GLN A 147 9.49 -16.54 2.92
C GLN A 147 8.42 -17.02 3.90
N HIS A 148 7.24 -16.41 3.87
CA HIS A 148 6.14 -16.65 4.80
C HIS A 148 4.91 -17.28 4.13
N VAL A 149 5.00 -17.58 2.83
CA VAL A 149 3.93 -18.24 2.08
C VAL A 149 4.29 -19.70 1.85
N ASP A 150 3.51 -20.58 2.45
CA ASP A 150 3.48 -21.99 2.07
C ASP A 150 2.47 -22.19 0.93
N PHE A 151 2.97 -22.22 -0.30
CA PHE A 151 2.15 -22.38 -1.50
C PHE A 151 1.38 -23.72 -1.52
N SER A 152 1.87 -24.75 -0.84
CA SER A 152 1.20 -26.05 -0.78
C SER A 152 -0.04 -26.05 0.13
N MET A 153 -0.13 -25.09 1.05
CA MET A 153 -1.19 -25.01 2.05
C MET A 153 -2.28 -23.98 1.73
N LEU A 154 -2.18 -23.22 0.64
CA LEU A 154 -3.07 -22.10 0.33
C LEU A 154 -4.57 -22.43 0.30
N ARG A 155 -4.95 -23.67 -0.03
CA ARG A 155 -6.37 -24.09 -0.01
C ARG A 155 -6.94 -24.29 1.38
N ASN A 156 -6.09 -24.71 2.33
CA ASN A 156 -6.51 -25.11 3.67
C ASN A 156 -6.20 -24.04 4.72
N GLN A 157 -5.06 -23.37 4.57
CA GLN A 157 -4.51 -22.40 5.51
C GLN A 157 -3.76 -21.31 4.74
N PRO A 158 -4.47 -20.37 4.08
CA PRO A 158 -3.83 -19.29 3.36
C PRO A 158 -3.11 -18.34 4.32
N ALA A 159 -1.90 -17.93 3.94
CA ALA A 159 -1.14 -16.96 4.70
C ALA A 159 -1.86 -15.60 4.71
N ALA A 160 -1.88 -14.94 5.88
CA ALA A 160 -2.51 -13.63 6.06
C ALA A 160 -1.48 -12.57 6.48
N PHE A 161 -1.66 -11.37 5.97
CA PHE A 161 -0.73 -10.25 6.10
C PHE A 161 -1.48 -8.96 6.38
N GLN A 162 -0.89 -8.09 7.21
CA GLN A 162 -1.34 -6.71 7.33
C GLN A 162 -0.54 -5.84 6.37
N PHE A 163 -1.24 -5.28 5.39
CA PHE A 163 -0.70 -4.30 4.47
C PHE A 163 -0.83 -2.94 5.14
N GLU A 164 0.31 -2.34 5.49
CA GLU A 164 0.35 -1.15 6.36
C GLU A 164 -0.50 -0.01 5.78
N ARG A 165 -1.39 0.55 6.61
CA ARG A 165 -2.35 1.60 6.25
C ARG A 165 -3.36 1.23 5.17
N VAL A 166 -3.35 0.01 4.64
CA VAL A 166 -4.27 -0.44 3.57
C VAL A 166 -5.34 -1.36 4.14
N GLY A 167 -4.95 -2.45 4.80
CA GLY A 167 -5.89 -3.47 5.26
C GLY A 167 -5.23 -4.79 5.58
N TYR A 168 -6.07 -5.80 5.85
CA TYR A 168 -5.63 -7.17 5.99
C TYR A 168 -5.89 -7.94 4.70
N PHE A 169 -4.90 -8.70 4.27
CA PHE A 169 -4.91 -9.44 3.02
C PHE A 169 -4.57 -10.90 3.27
N SER A 170 -5.15 -11.78 2.47
CA SER A 170 -4.86 -13.21 2.47
C SER A 170 -4.35 -13.62 1.09
N VAL A 171 -3.38 -14.53 1.04
CA VAL A 171 -2.86 -15.07 -0.22
C VAL A 171 -3.91 -15.99 -0.83
N ASP A 172 -4.29 -15.70 -2.08
CA ASP A 172 -5.24 -16.52 -2.82
C ASP A 172 -4.55 -17.79 -3.35
N ARG A 173 -5.31 -18.88 -3.43
CA ARG A 173 -4.91 -20.18 -4.00
C ARG A 173 -4.50 -20.11 -5.48
N ASP A 174 -4.86 -19.04 -6.18
CA ASP A 174 -4.43 -18.73 -7.54
C ASP A 174 -2.98 -18.22 -7.60
N SER A 175 -2.29 -18.10 -6.45
CA SER A 175 -0.88 -17.75 -6.37
C SER A 175 0.02 -18.96 -6.66
N GLU A 176 1.10 -18.73 -7.39
CA GLU A 176 2.05 -19.76 -7.79
C GLU A 176 3.47 -19.47 -7.30
N GLN A 177 4.18 -20.50 -6.83
CA GLN A 177 5.56 -20.37 -6.38
C GLN A 177 6.46 -19.99 -7.57
N GLY A 178 7.17 -18.87 -7.47
CA GLY A 178 7.97 -18.33 -8.57
C GLY A 178 7.16 -17.72 -9.72
N GLY A 179 5.83 -17.66 -9.57
CA GLY A 179 4.89 -17.10 -10.55
C GLY A 179 4.18 -15.86 -10.01
N ARG A 180 2.91 -15.71 -10.40
CA ARG A 180 2.08 -14.58 -9.98
C ARG A 180 1.65 -14.75 -8.51
N LEU A 181 1.80 -13.69 -7.73
CA LEU A 181 1.19 -13.58 -6.40
C LEU A 181 -0.17 -12.91 -6.49
N VAL A 182 -1.17 -13.47 -5.80
CA VAL A 182 -2.54 -12.94 -5.76
C VAL A 182 -2.96 -12.77 -4.31
N PHE A 183 -3.44 -11.57 -3.96
CA PHE A 183 -3.90 -11.25 -2.62
C PHE A 183 -5.35 -10.77 -2.62
N ASN A 184 -6.13 -11.30 -1.69
CA ASN A 184 -7.50 -10.88 -1.43
C ASN A 184 -7.55 -9.94 -0.22
N ARG A 185 -8.14 -8.75 -0.36
CA ARG A 185 -8.41 -7.90 0.81
C ARG A 185 -9.52 -8.52 1.63
N VAL A 186 -9.19 -8.96 2.85
CA VAL A 186 -10.14 -9.55 3.80
C VAL A 186 -10.97 -8.46 4.45
N VAL A 187 -10.31 -7.42 4.98
CA VAL A 187 -10.98 -6.29 5.62
C VAL A 187 -10.10 -5.04 5.56
N THR A 188 -10.73 -3.87 5.48
CA THR A 188 -10.04 -2.59 5.61
C THR A 188 -9.58 -2.39 7.05
N LEU A 189 -8.57 -1.54 7.24
CA LEU A 189 -8.30 -1.04 8.60
C LEU A 189 -9.51 -0.22 9.08
N LYS A 190 -9.77 -0.23 10.39
CA LYS A 190 -10.75 0.68 10.98
C LYS A 190 -10.28 2.11 10.74
N GLU A 191 -11.09 2.92 10.07
CA GLU A 191 -10.90 4.36 10.14
C GLU A 191 -11.16 4.82 11.58
N GLY A 192 -10.36 5.80 12.04
CA GLY A 192 -10.60 6.41 13.34
C GLY A 192 -12.02 6.96 13.40
N TRP A 193 -12.73 6.63 14.48
CA TRP A 193 -14.08 7.12 14.77
C TRP A 193 -14.17 8.63 14.53
N LYS A 194 -15.04 9.05 13.61
CA LYS A 194 -15.55 10.42 13.55
C LYS A 194 -16.97 10.37 14.08
N PRO A 195 -17.28 11.07 15.20
CA PRO A 195 -18.66 11.33 15.52
C PRO A 195 -19.28 12.13 14.38
N GLU A 196 -20.52 11.80 14.02
CA GLU A 196 -21.39 12.68 13.23
C GLU A 196 -21.65 14.00 13.95
#